data_AF-A0A3M1N8K0-F1
#
_entry.id   AF-A0A3M1N8K0-F1
#
_cell.length_a   1.000
_cell.length_b   1.000
_cell.length_c   1.000
_cell.angle_alpha   90.00
_cell.angle_beta   90.00
_cell.angle_gamma   90.00
#
_symmetry.space_group_name_H-M   'P 1'
#
loop_
_entity.id
_entity.type
_entity.pdbx_description
1 polymer ?
#
loop_
_entity_poly.entity_id
_entity_poly.type
_entity_poly.pdbx_seq_one_letter_code
_entity_poly.pdbx_strand_id
1 'polypeptide(L)'
;MPITWDNLEYHVRPQEPQSVREARVLIEECRQAIKTIERQLADRNVTDKKGRRLSNTKYHRWRRNALRALSAKQVELRYYRDWLAKEMARREALKYDVTPDRCEDLLIASYNLLREWSREVEFNEAERSLMDLIRSYITGVGAIA
;
A
#
# COMPACT_ATOMS: atom_id res chain seq x y z
N MET A 1 0.06 21.24 5.68
CA MET A 1 -0.43 22.63 5.58
C MET A 1 -1.81 22.72 6.23
N PRO A 2 -2.11 23.77 7.04
CA PRO A 2 -3.44 23.97 7.61
C PRO A 2 -4.48 24.17 6.50
N ILE A 3 -5.66 23.55 6.61
CA ILE A 3 -6.79 23.86 5.71
C ILE A 3 -7.11 25.34 5.86
N THR A 4 -6.98 26.08 4.78
CA THR A 4 -7.40 27.48 4.71
C THR A 4 -8.74 27.59 3.99
N TRP A 5 -9.48 28.65 4.29
CA TRP A 5 -10.84 28.91 3.82
C TRP A 5 -11.05 28.87 2.31
N ASP A 6 -9.99 29.08 1.53
CA ASP A 6 -10.08 29.38 0.10
C ASP A 6 -9.51 28.25 -0.79
N ASN A 7 -8.64 27.39 -0.27
CA ASN A 7 -7.95 26.36 -1.05
C ASN A 7 -8.31 24.96 -0.56
N LEU A 8 -9.36 24.41 -1.16
CA LEU A 8 -9.62 22.99 -1.17
C LEU A 8 -9.71 22.55 -2.64
N GLU A 9 -8.60 22.70 -3.36
CA GLU A 9 -8.41 22.00 -4.62
C GLU A 9 -8.30 20.51 -4.30
N TYR A 10 -9.39 19.80 -4.55
CA TYR A 10 -9.43 18.35 -4.41
C TYR A 10 -9.02 17.73 -5.73
N HIS A 11 -7.90 17.04 -5.76
CA HIS A 11 -7.62 16.12 -6.85
C HIS A 11 -8.63 14.97 -6.75
N VAL A 12 -9.59 14.97 -7.67
CA VAL A 12 -10.65 13.95 -7.80
C VAL A 12 -10.05 12.55 -8.04
N ARG A 13 -8.76 12.47 -8.39
CA ARG A 13 -8.01 11.22 -8.54
C ARG A 13 -6.65 11.35 -7.84
N PRO A 14 -6.30 10.43 -6.93
CA PRO A 14 -4.94 10.32 -6.42
C PRO A 14 -3.98 10.14 -7.59
N GLN A 15 -2.83 10.81 -7.56
CA GLN A 15 -1.79 10.58 -8.56
C GLN A 15 -1.12 9.23 -8.28
N GLU A 16 -0.84 8.47 -9.32
CA GLU A 16 -0.17 7.18 -9.13
C GLU A 16 1.29 7.39 -8.71
N PRO A 17 1.78 6.77 -7.62
CA PRO A 17 3.18 6.88 -7.21
C PRO A 17 4.12 6.28 -8.25
N GLN A 18 5.29 6.88 -8.47
CA GLN A 18 6.33 6.36 -9.37
C GLN A 18 7.25 5.35 -8.66
N SER A 19 7.24 5.30 -7.33
CA SER A 19 8.10 4.39 -6.56
C SER A 19 7.51 3.99 -5.20
N VAL A 20 8.00 2.88 -4.64
CA VAL A 20 7.71 2.46 -3.26
C VAL A 20 8.09 3.53 -2.24
N ARG A 21 9.22 4.22 -2.46
CA ARG A 21 9.68 5.30 -1.58
C ARG A 21 8.68 6.46 -1.59
N GLU A 22 8.24 6.88 -2.77
CA GLU A 22 7.25 7.93 -2.95
C GLU A 22 5.90 7.55 -2.34
N ALA A 23 5.42 6.32 -2.58
CA ALA A 23 4.18 5.83 -1.98
C ALA A 23 4.21 5.90 -0.45
N ARG A 24 5.35 5.58 0.19
CA ARG A 24 5.51 5.71 1.65
C ARG A 24 5.45 7.16 2.12
N VAL A 25 6.05 8.09 1.38
CA VAL A 25 5.99 9.53 1.67
C VAL A 25 4.54 10.02 1.57
N LEU A 26 3.85 9.71 0.47
CA LEU A 26 2.44 10.09 0.24
C LEU A 26 1.50 9.52 1.31
N ILE A 27 1.73 8.29 1.78
CA ILE A 27 0.99 7.69 2.90
C ILE A 27 1.17 8.52 4.17
N GLU A 28 2.40 8.90 4.50
CA GLU A 28 2.66 9.66 5.72
C GLU A 28 2.11 11.09 5.62
N GLU A 29 2.22 11.73 4.46
CA GLU A 29 1.58 13.01 4.18
C GLU A 29 0.06 12.94 4.35
N CYS A 30 -0.59 11.89 3.83
CA CYS A 30 -2.02 11.67 4.01
C CYS A 30 -2.39 11.49 5.49
N ARG A 31 -1.61 10.72 6.25
CA ARG A 31 -1.82 10.52 7.70
C ARG A 31 -1.70 11.83 8.47
N GLN A 32 -0.67 12.61 8.16
CA GLN A 32 -0.44 13.90 8.81
C GLN A 32 -1.54 14.91 8.45
N ALA A 33 -2.00 14.90 7.19
CA ALA A 33 -3.15 15.70 6.77
C ALA A 33 -4.41 15.30 7.53
N ILE A 34 -4.75 14.01 7.59
CA ILE A 34 -5.91 13.49 8.33
C ILE A 34 -5.87 13.94 9.80
N LYS A 35 -4.75 13.71 10.50
CA LYS A 35 -4.57 14.15 11.89
C LYS A 35 -4.77 15.67 12.05
N THR A 36 -4.29 16.45 11.09
CA THR A 36 -4.47 17.91 11.11
C THR A 36 -5.94 18.29 10.98
N ILE A 37 -6.67 17.65 10.06
CA ILE A 37 -8.09 17.91 9.83
C ILE A 37 -8.92 17.48 11.03
N GLU A 38 -8.64 16.31 11.60
CA GLU A 38 -9.31 15.80 12.80
C GLU A 38 -9.10 16.74 14.00
N ARG A 39 -7.86 17.22 14.19
CA ARG A 39 -7.56 18.22 15.23
C ARG A 39 -8.35 19.51 15.02
N GLN A 40 -8.43 19.99 13.78
CA GLN A 40 -9.22 21.18 13.45
C GLN A 40 -10.72 20.94 13.69
N LEU A 41 -11.25 19.78 13.32
CA LEU A 41 -12.66 19.39 13.53
C LEU A 41 -13.02 19.23 15.01
N ALA A 42 -12.06 18.85 15.85
CA ALA A 42 -12.23 18.77 17.30
C ALA A 42 -12.34 20.16 17.95
N ASP A 43 -11.72 21.18 17.36
CA ASP A 43 -11.82 22.55 17.84
C ASP A 43 -13.17 23.19 17.47
N ARG A 44 -13.96 23.53 18.48
CA ARG A 44 -15.27 24.21 18.33
C ARG A 44 -15.13 25.73 18.20
N ASN A 45 -13.94 26.29 18.40
CA ASN A 45 -13.65 27.72 18.38
C ASN A 45 -12.86 28.14 17.14
N VAL A 46 -13.16 27.55 15.98
CA VAL A 46 -12.53 27.90 14.72
C VAL A 46 -12.71 29.40 14.42
N THR A 47 -11.62 30.04 14.02
CA THR A 47 -11.53 31.47 13.72
C THR A 47 -11.33 31.75 12.22
N ASP A 48 -11.69 32.95 11.79
CA ASP A 48 -11.33 33.49 10.48
C ASP A 48 -9.83 33.87 10.42
N LYS A 49 -9.32 34.27 9.25
CA LYS A 49 -7.94 34.74 9.07
C LYS A 49 -7.57 35.95 9.95
N LYS A 50 -8.57 36.64 10.54
CA LYS A 50 -8.41 37.80 11.43
C LYS A 50 -8.57 37.41 12.91
N GLY A 51 -8.61 36.12 13.24
CA GLY A 51 -8.73 35.62 14.62
C GLY A 51 -10.13 35.72 15.21
N ARG A 52 -11.15 36.10 14.43
CA ARG A 52 -12.54 36.22 14.93
C ARG A 52 -13.25 34.90 14.80
N ARG A 53 -14.01 34.51 15.83
CA ARG A 53 -14.84 33.31 15.78
C ARG A 53 -15.82 33.38 14.62
N LEU A 54 -16.00 32.25 13.94
CA LEU A 54 -16.95 32.16 12.83
C LEU A 54 -18.39 32.32 13.29
N SER A 55 -19.21 32.95 12.45
CA SER A 55 -20.66 32.87 12.59
C SER A 55 -21.14 31.43 12.37
N ASN A 56 -22.29 31.08 12.94
CA ASN A 56 -22.81 29.71 12.89
C ASN A 56 -22.93 29.15 11.46
N THR A 57 -23.44 29.96 10.52
CA THR A 57 -23.54 29.60 9.10
C THR A 57 -22.18 29.33 8.45
N LYS A 58 -21.17 30.15 8.77
CA LYS A 58 -19.79 29.97 8.26
C LYS A 58 -19.14 28.74 8.86
N TYR A 59 -19.35 28.49 10.15
CA TYR A 59 -18.86 27.30 10.84
C TYR A 59 -19.43 26.02 10.20
N HIS A 60 -20.74 25.93 9.98
CA HIS A 60 -21.33 24.75 9.36
C HIS A 60 -20.83 24.50 7.94
N ARG A 61 -20.65 25.57 7.14
CA ARG A 61 -20.06 25.47 5.80
C ARG A 61 -18.62 24.95 5.87
N TRP A 62 -17.80 25.51 6.75
CA TRP A 62 -16.44 25.05 6.97
C TRP A 62 -16.38 23.60 7.42
N ARG A 63 -17.22 23.20 8.39
CA ARG A 63 -17.26 21.84 8.91
C ARG A 63 -17.61 20.84 7.81
N ARG A 64 -18.58 21.17 6.95
CA ARG A 64 -18.94 20.35 5.78
C ARG A 64 -17.75 20.19 4.83
N ASN A 65 -17.02 21.27 4.57
CA ASN A 65 -15.84 21.24 3.71
C ASN A 65 -14.69 20.43 4.34
N ALA A 66 -14.43 20.61 5.64
CA ALA A 66 -13.41 19.85 6.37
C ALA A 66 -13.73 18.34 6.41
N LEU A 67 -15.01 17.96 6.57
CA LEU A 67 -15.42 16.55 6.49
C LEU A 67 -15.24 15.97 5.08
N ARG A 68 -15.52 16.75 4.03
CA ARG A 68 -15.22 16.34 2.65
C ARG A 68 -13.72 16.15 2.45
N ALA A 69 -12.90 17.04 3.00
CA ALA A 69 -11.44 16.92 2.95
C ALA A 69 -10.93 15.68 3.66
N LEU A 70 -11.47 15.40 4.84
CA LEU A 70 -11.15 14.21 5.61
C LEU A 70 -11.46 12.95 4.79
N SER A 71 -12.66 12.88 4.22
CA SER A 71 -13.09 11.75 3.39
C SER A 71 -12.19 11.57 2.16
N ALA A 72 -11.87 12.65 1.44
CA ALA A 72 -10.96 12.61 0.29
C ALA A 72 -9.57 12.08 0.68
N LYS A 73 -8.99 12.57 1.78
CA LYS A 73 -7.67 12.11 2.26
C LYS A 73 -7.69 10.66 2.76
N GLN A 74 -8.78 10.20 3.34
CA GLN A 74 -8.95 8.79 3.69
C GLN A 74 -9.03 7.88 2.46
N VAL A 75 -9.66 8.34 1.38
CA VAL A 75 -9.69 7.63 0.09
C VAL A 75 -8.29 7.58 -0.54
N GLU A 76 -7.58 8.71 -0.59
CA GLU A 76 -6.19 8.76 -1.05
C GLU A 76 -5.29 7.81 -0.24
N LEU A 77 -5.39 7.83 1.09
CA LEU A 77 -4.60 6.95 1.97
C LEU A 77 -4.85 5.47 1.65
N ARG A 78 -6.11 5.09 1.41
CA ARG A 78 -6.47 3.72 1.03
C ARG A 78 -5.85 3.35 -0.31
N TYR A 79 -6.00 4.22 -1.31
CA TYR A 79 -5.42 4.02 -2.63
C TYR A 79 -3.90 3.79 -2.57
N TYR A 80 -3.15 4.62 -1.85
CA TYR A 80 -1.69 4.46 -1.75
C TYR A 80 -1.28 3.19 -1.01
N ARG A 81 -2.05 2.77 0.00
CA ARG A 81 -1.83 1.49 0.70
C ARG A 81 -2.05 0.30 -0.22
N ASP A 82 -3.15 0.32 -0.98
CA ASP A 82 -3.49 -0.74 -1.93
C ASP A 82 -2.46 -0.81 -3.06
N TRP A 83 -2.03 0.34 -3.58
CA TRP A 83 -0.97 0.43 -4.58
C TRP A 83 0.35 -0.15 -4.04
N LEU A 84 0.76 0.25 -2.83
CA LEU A 84 2.00 -0.25 -2.21
C LEU A 84 1.95 -1.77 -1.99
N ALA A 85 0.82 -2.31 -1.54
CA ALA A 85 0.64 -3.74 -1.36
C ALA A 85 0.77 -4.50 -2.70
N LYS A 86 0.14 -3.99 -3.76
CA LYS A 86 0.25 -4.56 -5.12
C LYS A 86 1.67 -4.51 -5.66
N GLU A 87 2.36 -3.37 -5.51
CA GLU A 87 3.72 -3.20 -6.00
C GLU A 87 4.71 -4.09 -5.23
N MET A 88 4.53 -4.25 -3.92
CA MET A 88 5.33 -5.18 -3.12
C MET A 88 5.07 -6.63 -3.53
N ALA A 89 3.80 -7.03 -3.73
CA ALA A 89 3.46 -8.36 -4.22
C ALA A 89 4.04 -8.63 -5.61
N ARG A 90 4.00 -7.64 -6.53
CA ARG A 90 4.61 -7.71 -7.86
C ARG A 90 6.12 -7.90 -7.79
N ARG A 91 6.80 -7.17 -6.90
CA ARG A 91 8.25 -7.30 -6.70
C ARG A 91 8.63 -8.66 -6.12
N GLU A 92 7.84 -9.17 -5.18
CA GLU A 92 8.07 -10.49 -4.60
C GLU A 92 7.86 -11.58 -5.66
N ALA A 93 6.80 -11.48 -6.46
CA ALA A 93 6.56 -12.37 -7.59
C ALA A 93 7.74 -12.36 -8.59
N LEU A 94 8.24 -11.18 -8.95
CA LEU A 94 9.43 -11.05 -9.82
C LEU A 94 10.72 -11.59 -9.17
N LYS A 95 10.91 -11.43 -7.86
CA LYS A 95 12.07 -11.95 -7.13
C LYS A 95 12.16 -13.48 -7.22
N TYR A 96 11.02 -14.16 -7.32
CA TYR A 96 10.94 -15.61 -7.45
C TYR A 96 10.62 -16.09 -8.86
N ASP A 97 10.65 -15.20 -9.86
CA ASP A 97 10.35 -15.48 -11.27
C ASP A 97 8.95 -16.08 -11.48
N VAL A 98 7.97 -15.60 -10.70
CA VAL A 98 6.60 -16.12 -10.68
C VAL A 98 5.64 -15.16 -11.37
N THR A 99 4.98 -15.62 -12.43
CA THR A 99 3.74 -15.02 -12.91
C THR A 99 2.55 -15.69 -12.21
N PRO A 100 1.72 -14.97 -11.44
CA PRO A 100 0.69 -15.59 -10.59
C PRO A 100 -0.46 -16.28 -11.34
N ASP A 101 -0.43 -16.29 -12.67
CA ASP A 101 -1.46 -16.87 -13.54
C ASP A 101 -1.20 -18.35 -13.88
N ARG A 102 -0.07 -18.93 -13.42
CA ARG A 102 0.34 -20.30 -13.74
C ARG A 102 0.74 -21.08 -12.48
N CYS A 103 0.21 -22.29 -12.33
CA CYS A 103 0.54 -23.17 -11.20
C CYS A 103 2.02 -23.57 -11.21
N GLU A 104 2.65 -23.66 -12.38
CA GLU A 104 4.08 -23.96 -12.51
C GLU A 104 4.96 -22.88 -11.85
N ASP A 105 4.54 -21.62 -11.93
CA ASP A 105 5.29 -20.49 -11.40
C ASP A 105 5.29 -20.51 -9.87
N LEU A 106 4.15 -20.84 -9.24
CA LEU A 106 4.08 -21.06 -7.79
C LEU A 106 4.98 -22.22 -7.35
N LEU A 107 5.09 -23.27 -8.16
CA LEU A 107 5.96 -24.40 -7.90
C LEU A 107 7.44 -23.97 -7.96
N ILE A 108 7.82 -23.14 -8.93
CA ILE A 108 9.16 -22.55 -9.05
C ILE A 108 9.51 -21.68 -7.83
N ALA A 109 8.60 -20.79 -7.38
CA ALA A 109 8.81 -20.03 -6.15
C ALA A 109 9.02 -20.92 -4.93
N SER A 110 8.15 -21.93 -4.77
CA SER A 110 8.23 -22.83 -3.62
C SER A 110 9.57 -23.60 -3.60
N TYR A 111 10.06 -24.02 -4.77
CA TYR A 111 11.37 -24.64 -4.91
C TYR A 111 12.51 -23.68 -4.55
N ASN A 112 12.46 -22.44 -5.03
CA ASN A 112 13.49 -21.44 -4.74
C ASN A 112 13.57 -21.11 -3.25
N LEU A 113 12.42 -21.00 -2.57
CA LEU A 113 12.34 -20.82 -1.11
C LEU A 113 12.90 -22.02 -0.34
N LEU A 114 12.50 -23.24 -0.71
CA LEU A 114 13.02 -24.46 -0.08
C LEU A 114 14.53 -24.61 -0.28
N ARG A 115 15.06 -24.24 -1.45
CA ARG A 115 16.50 -24.23 -1.73
C ARG A 115 17.27 -23.19 -0.91
N GLU A 116 16.65 -22.07 -0.57
CA GLU A 116 17.24 -21.07 0.32
C GLU A 116 17.29 -21.60 1.75
N TRP A 117 16.19 -22.19 2.24
CA TRP A 117 16.12 -22.81 3.57
C TRP A 117 16.99 -24.05 3.74
N SER A 118 17.24 -24.82 2.68
CA SER A 118 18.14 -25.98 2.74
C SER A 118 19.59 -25.61 3.06
N ARG A 119 19.94 -24.31 3.05
CA ARG A 119 21.24 -23.81 3.50
C ARG A 119 21.35 -23.69 5.02
N GLU A 120 20.21 -23.58 5.70
CA GLU A 120 20.11 -23.34 7.14
C GLU A 120 19.51 -24.54 7.90
N VAL A 121 18.78 -25.40 7.20
CA VAL A 121 18.06 -26.54 7.78
C VAL A 121 18.35 -27.82 6.99
N GLU A 122 18.65 -28.91 7.70
CA GLU A 122 18.73 -30.23 7.06
C GLU A 122 17.34 -30.79 6.78
N PHE A 123 17.08 -31.07 5.51
CA PHE A 123 15.87 -31.74 5.07
C PHE A 123 15.98 -33.25 5.25
N ASN A 124 14.86 -33.87 5.63
CA ASN A 124 14.73 -35.32 5.66
C ASN A 124 14.68 -35.92 4.24
N GLU A 125 14.74 -37.24 4.14
CA GLU A 125 14.80 -37.95 2.86
C GLU A 125 13.57 -37.69 1.97
N ALA A 126 12.38 -37.58 2.56
CA ALA A 126 11.14 -37.30 1.83
C ALA A 126 11.12 -35.86 1.29
N GLU A 127 11.57 -34.87 2.08
CA GLU A 127 11.69 -33.48 1.69
C GLU A 127 12.73 -33.26 0.58
N ARG A 128 13.87 -33.96 0.65
CA ARG A 128 14.88 -33.95 -0.42
C ARG A 128 14.34 -34.58 -1.71
N SER A 129 13.65 -35.71 -1.60
CA SER A 129 13.02 -36.39 -2.74
C SER A 129 11.98 -35.50 -3.42
N LEU A 130 11.17 -34.77 -2.63
CA LEU A 130 10.21 -33.80 -3.15
C LEU A 130 10.91 -32.63 -3.86
N MET A 131 11.99 -32.09 -3.28
CA MET A 131 12.79 -31.04 -3.93
C MET A 131 13.41 -31.51 -5.26
N ASP A 132 13.93 -32.73 -5.31
CA ASP A 132 14.51 -33.30 -6.53
C ASP A 132 13.45 -33.55 -7.62
N LEU A 133 12.24 -33.98 -7.23
CA LEU A 133 11.10 -34.16 -8.13
C LEU A 133 10.64 -32.83 -8.71
N ILE A 134 10.51 -31.81 -7.87
CA ILE A 134 10.16 -30.45 -8.31
C ILE A 134 11.27 -29.89 -9.23
N ARG A 135 12.55 -30.07 -8.90
CA ARG A 135 13.68 -29.68 -9.76
C ARG A 135 13.63 -30.37 -11.12
N SER A 136 13.36 -31.67 -11.14
CA SER A 136 13.26 -32.47 -12.37
C SER A 136 12.11 -31.98 -13.25
N TYR A 137 10.95 -31.71 -12.65
CA TYR A 137 9.80 -31.15 -13.33
C TYR A 137 10.08 -29.75 -13.92
N ILE A 138 10.72 -28.87 -13.15
CA ILE A 138 11.05 -27.49 -13.58
C ILE A 138 12.13 -27.47 -14.67
N THR A 139 13.16 -28.32 -14.57
CA THR A 139 14.29 -28.31 -15.51
C THR A 139 14.04 -29.15 -16.77
N GLY A 140 12.92 -29.88 -16.83
CA GLY A 140 12.62 -30.82 -17.92
C GLY A 140 13.58 -32.02 -17.97
N VAL A 141 14.48 -32.15 -17.00
CA VAL A 141 15.41 -33.27 -16.87
C VAL A 141 14.70 -34.38 -16.11
N GLY A 142 13.76 -35.03 -16.80
CA GLY A 142 12.85 -36.00 -16.21
C GLY A 142 11.92 -36.67 -17.22
N ALA A 143 12.34 -36.78 -18.49
CA ALA A 143 11.77 -37.80 -19.36
C ALA A 143 12.32 -39.14 -18.89
N ILE A 144 11.55 -39.83 -18.04
CA ILE A 144 11.79 -41.24 -17.71
C ILE A 144 11.53 -42.03 -19.00
N ALA A 145 12.60 -42.56 -19.58
CA ALA A 145 12.59 -43.80 -20.36
C ALA A 145 12.79 -44.97 -19.39
#